data_AF-A0A953IDK0-F1
#
_entry.id   AF-A0A953IDK0-F1
#
_cell.length_a   1.000
_cell.length_b   1.000
_cell.length_c   1.000
_cell.angle_alpha   90.00
_cell.angle_beta   90.00
_cell.angle_gamma   90.00
#
_symmetry.space_group_name_H-M   'P 1'
#
loop_
_entity.id
_entity.type
_entity.pdbx_description
1 polymer ?
#
loop_
_entity_poly.entity_id
_entity_poly.type
_entity_poly.pdbx_seq_one_letter_code
_entity_poly.pdbx_strand_id
1 'polypeptide(L)'
;MRHGAHDEQRQRWTEGLIRELGETIVRALGDEDVVEVLLNPDGRIWLDSRTEGMYDSGARLLPQEAEAILASIAGMLGTQIDSEHPIIEAELPLDGSRIEGMVPPLVASPCFAIRKRATRVFPLAHYIKSGSMSPEQAALLRAAIAERRN
;
A
#
# COMPACT_ATOMS: atom_id res chain seq x y z
N MET A 1 10.86 32.53 -1.00
CA MET A 1 9.90 32.43 -2.12
C MET A 1 10.03 31.13 -2.96
N ARG A 2 10.94 30.19 -2.64
CA ARG A 2 11.12 28.94 -3.40
C ARG A 2 10.24 27.74 -2.97
N HIS A 3 9.48 27.84 -1.87
CA HIS A 3 8.66 26.73 -1.36
C HIS A 3 7.32 26.54 -2.10
N GLY A 4 6.66 27.62 -2.57
CA GLY A 4 5.30 27.52 -3.13
C GLY A 4 5.17 26.75 -4.46
N ALA A 5 6.17 26.82 -5.34
CA ALA A 5 6.08 26.18 -6.66
C ALA A 5 6.19 24.64 -6.59
N HIS A 6 7.00 24.13 -5.66
CA HIS A 6 7.15 22.68 -5.43
C HIS A 6 5.90 22.09 -4.78
N ASP A 7 5.28 22.83 -3.86
CA ASP A 7 4.03 22.41 -3.21
C ASP A 7 2.86 22.37 -4.20
N GLU A 8 2.73 23.37 -5.08
CA GLU A 8 1.71 23.38 -6.14
C GLU A 8 1.90 22.25 -7.16
N GLN A 9 3.15 21.96 -7.55
CA GLN A 9 3.44 20.86 -8.47
C GLN A 9 3.11 19.51 -7.82
N ARG A 10 3.48 19.33 -6.56
CA ARG A 10 3.16 18.12 -5.80
C ARG A 10 1.64 17.94 -5.67
N GLN A 11 0.91 19.01 -5.34
CA GLN A 11 -0.55 18.98 -5.24
C GLN A 11 -1.21 18.55 -6.55
N ARG A 12 -0.79 19.13 -7.69
CA ARG A 12 -1.32 18.76 -9.02
C ARG A 12 -1.06 17.30 -9.36
N TRP A 13 0.13 16.78 -9.03
CA TRP A 13 0.45 15.36 -9.25
C TRP A 13 -0.38 14.45 -8.35
N THR A 14 -0.55 14.80 -7.08
CA THR A 14 -1.40 14.06 -6.14
C THR A 14 -2.86 14.00 -6.62
N GLU A 15 -3.42 15.13 -7.08
CA GLU A 15 -4.78 15.17 -7.66
C GLU A 15 -4.89 14.33 -8.94
N GLY A 16 -3.85 14.32 -9.77
CA GLY A 16 -3.75 13.45 -10.94
C GLY A 16 -3.80 11.97 -10.55
N LEU A 17 -2.97 11.58 -9.59
CA LEU A 17 -2.90 10.21 -9.10
C LEU A 17 -4.22 9.75 -8.47
N ILE A 18 -4.88 10.59 -7.66
CA ILE A 18 -6.20 10.27 -7.08
C ILE A 18 -7.23 9.97 -8.16
N ARG A 19 -7.23 10.74 -9.25
CA ARG A 19 -8.13 10.52 -10.38
C ARG A 19 -7.83 9.21 -11.09
N GLU A 20 -6.56 8.88 -11.28
CA GLU A 20 -6.12 7.63 -11.95
C GLU A 20 -6.41 6.39 -11.11
N LEU A 21 -6.19 6.45 -9.79
CA LEU A 21 -6.54 5.37 -8.85
C LEU A 21 -8.05 5.07 -8.88
N GLY A 22 -8.87 6.08 -9.17
CA GLY A 22 -10.31 5.92 -9.30
C GLY A 22 -11.03 5.71 -7.97
N GLU A 23 -12.36 5.75 -8.03
CA GLU A 23 -13.22 5.79 -6.84
C GLU A 23 -13.08 4.56 -5.93
N THR A 24 -12.97 3.36 -6.50
CA THR A 24 -12.87 2.11 -5.73
C THR A 24 -11.61 2.08 -4.88
N ILE A 25 -10.45 2.35 -5.47
CA ILE A 25 -9.17 2.30 -4.76
C ILE A 25 -9.11 3.44 -3.74
N VAL A 26 -9.53 4.66 -4.11
CA VAL A 26 -9.54 5.81 -3.19
C VAL A 26 -10.44 5.55 -1.98
N ARG A 27 -11.63 4.96 -2.17
CA ARG A 27 -12.50 4.56 -1.05
C ARG A 27 -11.84 3.52 -0.16
N ALA A 28 -11.25 2.48 -0.73
CA ALA A 28 -10.56 1.43 0.02
C ALA A 28 -9.35 1.97 0.83
N LEU A 29 -8.59 2.90 0.26
CA LEU A 29 -7.52 3.58 0.97
C LEU A 29 -8.05 4.43 2.14
N GLY A 30 -9.25 5.01 2.01
CA GLY A 30 -9.92 5.74 3.09
C GLY A 30 -10.60 4.86 4.16
N ASP A 31 -10.86 3.59 3.89
CA ASP A 31 -11.61 2.70 4.79
C ASP A 31 -10.74 2.11 5.91
N GLU A 32 -11.02 2.43 7.17
CA GLU A 32 -10.25 1.94 8.32
C GLU A 32 -10.22 0.41 8.46
N ASP A 33 -11.20 -0.32 7.92
CA ASP A 33 -11.20 -1.77 7.97
C ASP A 33 -10.23 -2.39 6.96
N VAL A 34 -10.06 -1.75 5.79
CA VAL A 34 -9.15 -2.19 4.74
C VAL A 34 -7.69 -2.03 5.16
N VAL A 35 -6.90 -3.05 4.86
CA VAL A 35 -5.45 -3.16 5.12
C VAL A 35 -4.66 -3.03 3.81
N GLU A 36 -5.16 -3.64 2.73
CA GLU A 36 -4.44 -3.76 1.47
C GLU A 36 -5.40 -3.71 0.28
N VAL A 37 -4.96 -3.07 -0.81
CA VAL A 37 -5.65 -3.05 -2.11
C VAL A 37 -4.76 -3.76 -3.11
N LEU A 38 -5.28 -4.77 -3.79
CA LEU A 38 -4.52 -5.57 -4.75
C LEU A 38 -5.19 -5.50 -6.12
N LEU A 39 -4.43 -5.13 -7.14
CA LEU A 39 -4.80 -5.35 -8.53
C LEU A 39 -4.08 -6.61 -9.02
N ASN A 40 -4.83 -7.62 -9.43
CA ASN A 40 -4.27 -8.82 -10.04
C ASN A 40 -4.08 -8.67 -11.55
N PRO A 41 -3.21 -9.48 -12.19
CA PRO A 41 -3.01 -9.45 -13.65
C PRO A 41 -4.27 -9.72 -14.48
N ASP A 42 -5.30 -10.35 -13.91
CA ASP A 42 -6.60 -10.53 -14.57
C ASP A 42 -7.49 -9.27 -14.53
N GLY A 43 -6.95 -8.16 -14.04
CA GLY A 43 -7.61 -6.87 -13.91
C GLY A 43 -8.50 -6.75 -12.68
N ARG A 44 -8.61 -7.79 -11.83
CA ARG A 44 -9.47 -7.74 -10.64
C ARG A 44 -8.86 -6.96 -9.50
N ILE A 45 -9.65 -6.08 -8.89
CA ILE A 45 -9.31 -5.44 -7.63
C ILE A 45 -9.83 -6.29 -6.46
N TRP A 46 -8.91 -6.74 -5.64
CA TRP A 46 -9.15 -7.43 -4.37
C TRP A 46 -8.80 -6.51 -3.20
N LEU A 47 -9.52 -6.67 -2.09
CA LEU A 47 -9.30 -5.94 -0.86
C LEU A 47 -9.02 -6.93 0.26
N ASP A 48 -8.01 -6.64 1.09
CA ASP A 48 -7.80 -7.33 2.36
C ASP A 48 -8.33 -6.45 3.49
N SER A 49 -9.24 -6.96 4.31
CA SER A 49 -9.78 -6.24 5.47
C SER A 49 -9.59 -6.98 6.78
N ARG A 50 -9.67 -6.26 7.89
CA ARG A 50 -9.47 -6.83 9.23
C ARG A 50 -10.63 -7.72 9.65
N THR A 51 -11.83 -7.47 9.13
CA THR A 51 -13.04 -8.20 9.56
C THR A 51 -13.39 -9.36 8.64
N GLU A 52 -13.30 -9.20 7.32
CA GLU A 52 -13.72 -10.21 6.34
C GLU A 52 -12.54 -10.95 5.70
N GLY A 53 -11.31 -10.45 5.88
CA GLY A 53 -10.15 -10.94 5.18
C GLY A 53 -10.16 -10.52 3.71
N MET A 54 -9.70 -11.41 2.83
CA MET A 54 -9.54 -11.13 1.41
C MET A 54 -10.85 -11.32 0.62
N TYR A 55 -11.30 -10.29 -0.12
CA TYR A 55 -12.51 -10.37 -0.95
C TYR A 55 -12.39 -9.61 -2.29
N ASP A 56 -13.14 -10.07 -3.31
CA ASP A 56 -13.23 -9.42 -4.63
C ASP A 56 -14.14 -8.18 -4.51
N SER A 57 -13.61 -7.01 -4.84
CA SER A 57 -14.38 -5.75 -4.79
C SER A 57 -15.46 -5.65 -5.88
N GLY A 58 -15.41 -6.54 -6.89
CA GLY A 58 -16.22 -6.47 -8.11
C GLY A 58 -15.70 -5.45 -9.13
N ALA A 59 -14.77 -4.57 -8.74
CA ALA A 59 -14.18 -3.58 -9.64
C ALA A 59 -13.03 -4.16 -10.46
N ARG A 60 -12.78 -3.56 -11.62
CA ARG A 60 -11.71 -3.95 -12.55
C ARG A 60 -10.93 -2.74 -13.03
N LEU A 61 -9.67 -2.95 -13.39
CA LEU A 61 -8.89 -2.01 -14.19
C LEU A 61 -8.49 -2.66 -15.52
N LEU A 62 -8.50 -1.85 -16.57
CA LEU A 62 -7.87 -2.20 -17.84
C LEU A 62 -6.34 -2.14 -17.68
N PRO A 63 -5.59 -2.95 -18.44
CA PRO A 63 -4.12 -2.93 -18.38
C PRO A 63 -3.51 -1.54 -18.56
N GLN A 64 -4.07 -0.72 -19.46
CA GLN A 64 -3.58 0.64 -19.72
C GLN A 64 -3.82 1.60 -18.53
N GLU A 65 -4.88 1.38 -17.76
CA GLU A 65 -5.16 2.18 -16.55
C GLU A 65 -4.17 1.84 -15.45
N ALA A 66 -3.86 0.56 -15.28
CA ALA A 66 -2.86 0.08 -14.34
C ALA A 66 -1.44 0.56 -14.70
N GLU A 67 -1.07 0.50 -15.98
CA GLU A 67 0.18 1.09 -16.49
C GLU A 67 0.26 2.59 -16.21
N ALA A 68 -0.82 3.34 -16.44
CA ALA A 68 -0.86 4.78 -16.19
C ALA A 68 -0.62 5.10 -14.72
N ILE A 69 -1.29 4.38 -13.79
CA ILE A 69 -1.09 4.54 -12.35
C ILE A 69 0.39 4.30 -11.98
N LEU A 70 0.97 3.18 -12.44
CA LEU A 70 2.35 2.83 -12.13
C LEU A 70 3.35 3.84 -12.72
N ALA A 71 3.12 4.30 -13.95
CA ALA A 71 3.95 5.30 -14.61
C ALA A 71 3.87 6.66 -13.90
N SER A 72 2.69 7.09 -13.45
CA SER A 72 2.51 8.30 -12.66
C SER A 72 3.27 8.24 -11.34
N ILE A 73 3.19 7.11 -10.62
CA ILE A 73 3.95 6.89 -9.39
C ILE A 73 5.45 6.92 -9.66
N ALA A 74 5.92 6.23 -10.71
CA ALA A 74 7.32 6.25 -11.11
C ALA A 74 7.82 7.68 -11.39
N GLY A 75 7.05 8.45 -12.15
CA GLY A 75 7.34 9.84 -12.49
C GLY A 75 7.42 10.76 -11.27
N MET A 76 6.51 10.59 -10.29
CA MET A 76 6.53 11.38 -9.05
C MET A 76 7.77 11.10 -8.18
N LEU A 77 8.30 9.88 -8.25
CA LEU A 77 9.46 9.43 -7.45
C LEU A 77 10.80 9.58 -8.19
N GLY A 78 10.77 9.98 -9.46
CA GLY A 78 11.96 10.05 -10.31
C GLY A 78 12.58 8.67 -10.58
N THR A 79 11.76 7.62 -10.61
CA THR A 79 12.16 6.25 -10.98
C THR A 79 11.52 5.85 -12.31
N GLN A 80 11.74 4.62 -12.76
CA GLN A 80 11.23 4.06 -14.00
C GLN A 80 10.50 2.76 -13.73
N ILE A 81 9.48 2.48 -14.55
CA ILE A 81 8.85 1.17 -14.64
C ILE A 81 8.55 0.89 -16.11
N ASP A 82 9.15 -0.17 -16.65
CA ASP A 82 9.03 -0.59 -18.04
C ASP A 82 9.47 -2.06 -18.18
N SER A 83 9.56 -2.57 -19.42
CA SER A 83 9.94 -3.97 -19.65
C SER A 83 11.36 -4.32 -19.21
N GLU A 84 12.27 -3.35 -19.14
CA GLU A 84 13.64 -3.53 -18.66
C GLU A 84 13.74 -3.36 -17.13
N HIS A 85 12.85 -2.56 -16.55
CA HIS A 85 12.70 -2.33 -15.11
C HIS A 85 11.28 -2.67 -14.65
N PRO A 86 10.90 -3.96 -14.62
CA PRO A 86 9.50 -4.36 -14.54
C PRO A 86 8.90 -4.33 -13.13
N ILE A 87 9.62 -3.80 -12.14
CA ILE A 87 9.21 -3.74 -10.72
C ILE A 87 9.39 -2.32 -10.22
N ILE A 88 8.40 -1.83 -9.47
CA ILE A 88 8.52 -0.62 -8.66
C ILE A 88 8.14 -0.91 -7.22
N GLU A 89 8.92 -0.38 -6.28
CA GLU A 89 8.60 -0.36 -4.86
C GLU A 89 8.68 1.08 -4.36
N ALA A 90 7.66 1.54 -3.64
CA ALA A 90 7.60 2.93 -3.21
C ALA A 90 6.69 3.18 -2.01
N GLU A 91 6.84 4.37 -1.41
CA GLU A 91 5.85 4.98 -0.53
C GLU A 91 4.98 5.95 -1.36
N LEU A 92 3.67 5.78 -1.30
CA LEU A 92 2.71 6.63 -1.98
C LEU A 92 2.75 8.04 -1.37
N PRO A 93 2.82 9.09 -2.21
CA PRO A 93 2.86 10.49 -1.78
C PRO A 93 1.51 11.02 -1.28
N LEU A 94 0.56 10.13 -0.98
CA LEU A 94 -0.81 10.42 -0.56
C LEU A 94 -0.94 10.33 0.97
N ASP A 95 -0.66 9.15 1.52
CA ASP A 95 -0.95 8.78 2.90
C ASP A 95 0.18 7.98 3.57
N GLY A 96 1.31 7.81 2.87
CA GLY A 96 2.43 7.00 3.34
C GLY A 96 2.20 5.49 3.24
N SER A 97 1.17 5.05 2.52
CA SER A 97 0.99 3.65 2.12
C SER A 97 2.14 3.20 1.24
N ARG A 98 2.46 1.91 1.24
CA ARG A 98 3.50 1.34 0.36
C ARG A 98 2.85 0.70 -0.85
N ILE A 99 3.49 0.82 -2.01
CA ILE A 99 3.09 0.13 -3.23
C ILE A 99 4.23 -0.75 -3.74
N GLU A 100 3.87 -1.95 -4.18
CA GLU A 100 4.70 -2.79 -5.04
C GLU A 100 3.93 -3.01 -6.35
N GLY A 101 4.55 -2.67 -7.48
CA GLY A 101 3.93 -2.76 -8.80
C GLY A 101 4.81 -3.54 -9.76
N MET A 102 4.19 -4.28 -10.66
CA MET A 102 4.87 -5.08 -11.67
C MET A 102 4.24 -4.91 -13.05
N VAL A 103 5.06 -4.96 -14.10
CA VAL A 103 4.63 -4.90 -15.51
C VAL A 103 5.23 -6.05 -16.33
N PRO A 104 4.71 -6.33 -17.54
CA PRO A 104 5.33 -7.29 -18.46
C PRO A 104 6.80 -6.95 -18.75
N PRO A 105 7.66 -7.95 -18.96
CA PRO A 105 7.34 -9.38 -19.12
C PRO A 105 7.29 -10.18 -17.81
N LEU A 106 7.56 -9.57 -16.66
CA LEU A 106 7.63 -10.29 -15.38
C LEU A 106 6.26 -10.89 -14.98
N VAL A 107 5.20 -10.16 -15.28
CA VAL A 107 3.80 -10.56 -15.09
C VAL A 107 3.07 -10.53 -16.42
N ALA A 108 1.98 -11.31 -16.55
CA ALA A 108 1.22 -11.40 -17.79
C ALA A 108 0.49 -10.09 -18.16
N SER A 109 0.20 -9.26 -17.17
CA SER A 109 -0.49 -7.97 -17.28
C SER A 109 -0.13 -7.13 -16.05
N PRO A 110 -0.08 -5.80 -16.17
CA PRO A 110 0.26 -4.90 -15.06
C PRO A 110 -0.56 -5.18 -13.80
N CYS A 111 0.11 -5.24 -12.65
CA CYS A 111 -0.51 -5.52 -11.36
C CYS A 111 0.20 -4.75 -10.25
N PHE A 112 -0.46 -4.60 -9.10
CA PHE A 112 0.15 -3.97 -7.94
C PHE A 112 -0.54 -4.35 -6.64
N ALA A 113 0.16 -4.16 -5.53
CA ALA A 113 -0.38 -4.21 -4.18
C ALA A 113 -0.07 -2.90 -3.46
N ILE A 114 -1.09 -2.26 -2.89
CA ILE A 114 -0.98 -1.08 -2.05
C ILE A 114 -1.30 -1.48 -0.62
N ARG A 115 -0.28 -1.47 0.24
CA ARG A 115 -0.40 -1.78 1.66
C ARG A 115 -0.44 -0.52 2.49
N LYS A 116 -1.54 -0.35 3.22
CA LYS A 116 -1.76 0.82 4.06
C LYS A 116 -0.77 0.88 5.22
N ARG A 117 -0.34 2.09 5.56
CA ARG A 117 0.47 2.30 6.77
C ARG A 117 -0.34 1.85 7.99
N ALA A 118 0.29 1.08 8.88
CA ALA A 118 -0.36 0.67 10.11
C ALA A 118 -0.65 1.91 10.99
N THR A 119 -1.94 2.21 11.18
CA THR A 119 -2.38 3.35 12.00
C THR A 119 -2.51 3.00 13.49
N ARG A 120 -2.47 1.70 13.85
CA ARG A 120 -2.70 1.21 15.21
C ARG A 120 -1.51 0.45 15.76
N VAL A 121 -1.04 0.85 16.93
CA VAL A 121 -0.04 0.13 17.73
C VAL A 121 -0.76 -0.78 18.71
N PHE A 122 -0.45 -2.08 18.67
CA PHE A 122 -1.02 -3.05 19.61
C PHE A 122 -0.05 -3.27 20.78
N PRO A 123 -0.42 -2.90 22.03
CA PRO A 123 0.41 -3.18 23.18
C PRO A 123 0.44 -4.68 23.47
N LEU A 124 1.49 -5.19 24.13
CA LEU A 124 1.58 -6.61 24.55
C LEU A 124 0.32 -7.08 25.31
N ALA A 125 -0.29 -6.19 26.11
CA ALA A 125 -1.54 -6.48 26.83
C ALA A 125 -2.71 -6.85 25.90
N HIS A 126 -2.74 -6.32 24.68
CA HIS A 126 -3.75 -6.69 23.68
C HIS A 126 -3.58 -8.13 23.24
N TYR A 127 -2.34 -8.57 22.98
CA TYR A 127 -2.04 -9.96 22.58
C TYR A 127 -2.33 -10.97 23.71
N ILE A 128 -2.14 -10.56 24.96
CA ILE A 128 -2.56 -11.36 26.12
C ILE A 128 -4.09 -11.49 26.12
N LYS A 129 -4.81 -10.38 25.96
CA LYS A 129 -6.27 -10.37 25.94
C LYS A 129 -6.85 -11.18 24.78
N SER A 130 -6.20 -11.20 23.62
CA SER A 130 -6.62 -12.01 22.46
C SER A 130 -6.23 -13.49 22.58
N GLY A 131 -5.46 -13.88 23.60
CA GLY A 131 -4.96 -15.24 23.76
C GLY A 131 -3.83 -15.62 22.80
N SER A 132 -3.36 -14.67 21.97
CA SER A 132 -2.26 -14.90 21.03
C SER A 132 -0.89 -14.93 21.71
N MET A 133 -0.81 -14.49 22.98
CA MET A 133 0.41 -14.45 23.78
C MET A 133 0.09 -14.73 25.25
N SER A 134 0.94 -15.48 25.95
CA SER A 134 0.82 -15.66 27.40
C SER A 134 1.45 -14.49 28.18
N PRO A 135 1.03 -14.24 29.44
CA PRO A 135 1.69 -13.26 30.30
C PRO A 135 3.19 -13.50 30.48
N GLU A 136 3.61 -14.76 30.52
CA GLU A 136 5.01 -15.17 30.67
C GLU A 136 5.83 -14.83 29.42
N GLN A 137 5.27 -15.06 28.22
CA GLN A 137 5.88 -14.65 26.95
C GLN A 137 6.05 -13.13 26.88
N ALA A 138 5.04 -12.37 27.31
CA ALA A 138 5.13 -10.92 27.36
C ALA A 138 6.21 -10.44 28.34
N ALA A 139 6.36 -11.09 29.50
CA ALA A 139 7.41 -10.78 30.47
C ALA A 139 8.81 -11.09 29.92
N LEU A 140 8.97 -12.24 29.26
CA LEU A 140 10.22 -12.64 28.61
C LEU A 140 10.65 -11.62 27.54
N LEU A 141 9.72 -11.19 26.67
CA LEU A 141 9.99 -10.17 25.65
C LEU A 141 10.41 -8.84 26.28
N ARG A 142 9.75 -8.41 27.36
CA ARG A 142 10.14 -7.17 28.07
C ARG A 142 11.56 -7.25 28.63
N ALA A 143 11.93 -8.38 29.23
CA ALA A 143 13.28 -8.58 29.76
C ALA A 143 14.33 -8.59 28.64
N ALA A 144 14.08 -9.34 27.55
CA ALA A 144 14.99 -9.41 26.41
C ALA A 144 15.22 -8.05 25.73
N ILE A 145 14.17 -7.22 25.61
CA ILE A 145 14.27 -5.85 25.09
C ILE A 145 15.10 -4.96 26.01
N ALA A 146 14.88 -5.05 27.34
CA ALA A 146 15.65 -4.30 28.32
C ALA A 146 17.15 -4.68 28.29
N GLU A 147 17.43 -5.96 28.02
CA GLU A 147 18.78 -6.52 27.87
C GLU A 147 19.38 -6.29 26.46
N ARG A 148 18.64 -5.71 25.51
CA ARG A 148 19.05 -5.52 24.10
C ARG A 148 19.56 -6.81 23.44
N ARG A 149 18.82 -7.90 23.61
CA ARG A 149 19.13 -9.19 23.00
C ARG A 149 18.48 -9.26 21.61
N ASN A 150 19.24 -8.82 20.61
CA ASN A 150 18.84 -8.72 19.20
C ASN A 150 19.65 -9.68 18.35
#